data_AF-A0A645J2B6-F1
#
_entry.id   AF-A0A645J2B6-F1
#
_cell.length_a   1.000
_cell.length_b   1.000
_cell.length_c   1.000
_cell.angle_alpha   90.00
_cell.angle_beta   90.00
_cell.angle_gamma   90.00
#
_symmetry.space_group_name_H-M   'P 1'
#
loop_
_entity.id
_entity.type
_entity.pdbx_description
1 polymer ?
#
loop_
_entity_poly.entity_id
_entity_poly.type
_entity_poly.pdbx_seq_one_letter_code
_entity_poly.pdbx_strand_id
1 'polypeptide(L)' 'MSHICNLFARRAFNMEGILCMPLSSGDRSRIWLLVFEDQRLEQMIRQLEKLEDVLHVRRHGAEHEVFERLEDFFH' A
#
# COMPACT_ATOMS: atom_id res chain seq x y z
N MET A 1 -3.25 -2.07 -10.46
CA MET A 1 -4.02 -1.10 -9.65
C MET A 1 -5.41 -1.62 -9.23
N SER A 2 -6.28 -2.08 -10.14
CA SER A 2 -7.65 -2.53 -9.79
C SER A 2 -7.69 -3.67 -8.77
N HIS A 3 -6.76 -4.62 -8.81
CA HIS A 3 -6.75 -5.79 -7.91
C HIS A 3 -6.52 -5.40 -6.44
N ILE A 4 -5.58 -4.48 -6.20
CA ILE A 4 -5.26 -3.99 -4.85
C ILE A 4 -6.45 -3.20 -4.31
N CYS A 5 -6.94 -2.19 -5.03
CA CYS A 5 -8.08 -1.38 -4.56
C CYS A 5 -9.33 -2.23 -4.32
N ASN A 6 -9.61 -3.22 -5.17
CA ASN A 6 -10.74 -4.15 -4.98
C ASN A 6 -10.62 -5.03 -3.74
N LEU A 7 -9.40 -5.37 -3.31
CA LEU A 7 -9.17 -6.15 -2.09
C LEU A 7 -9.59 -5.39 -0.82
N PHE A 8 -9.32 -4.07 -0.80
CA PHE A 8 -9.70 -3.17 0.31
C PHE A 8 -11.19 -2.81 0.26
N ALA A 9 -11.73 -2.49 -0.93
CA ALA A 9 -13.13 -2.14 -1.11
C ALA A 9 -14.09 -3.27 -0.68
N ARG A 10 -13.79 -4.53 -1.02
CA ARG A 10 -14.65 -5.68 -0.68
C ARG A 10 -14.67 -6.05 0.80
N ARG A 11 -13.72 -5.54 1.59
CA ARG A 11 -13.63 -5.83 3.03
C ARG A 11 -14.09 -4.66 3.91
N ALA A 12 -14.66 -3.61 3.32
CA ALA A 12 -15.00 -2.36 4.01
C ALA A 12 -13.82 -1.85 4.85
N PHE A 13 -12.61 -1.96 4.31
CA PHE A 13 -11.41 -1.47 4.97
C PHE A 13 -11.15 -0.05 4.48
N ASN A 14 -11.34 0.93 5.37
CA ASN A 14 -11.13 2.33 5.01
C ASN A 14 -9.65 2.57 4.76
N MET A 15 -9.33 3.10 3.58
CA MET A 15 -8.02 3.62 3.25
C MET A 15 -8.05 5.12 3.50
N GLU A 16 -7.16 5.60 4.36
CA GLU A 16 -7.01 7.04 4.63
C GLU A 16 -6.20 7.72 3.53
N GLY A 17 -5.28 6.99 2.91
CA GLY A 17 -4.45 7.49 1.83
C GLY A 17 -3.87 6.39 0.96
N ILE A 18 -3.66 6.71 -0.32
CA ILE A 18 -2.93 5.88 -1.27
C ILE A 18 -1.93 6.74 -2.03
N LEU A 19 -0.68 6.30 -2.05
CA LEU A 19 0.37 6.86 -2.90
C LEU A 19 0.88 5.75 -3.81
N CYS A 20 1.03 6.04 -5.09
CA CYS A 20 1.61 5.12 -6.06
C CYS A 20 2.67 5.87 -6.86
N MET A 21 3.91 5.38 -6.86
CA MET A 21 4.99 5.97 -7.64
C MET A 21 5.69 4.91 -8.49
N PRO A 22 6.07 5.23 -9.73
CA PRO A 22 6.90 4.33 -10.52
C PRO A 22 8.29 4.19 -9.88
N LEU A 23 8.88 3.00 -10.00
CA LEU A 23 10.31 2.81 -9.77
C LEU A 23 11.07 3.17 -11.06
N SER A 24 12.36 3.50 -10.94
CA SER A 24 13.18 4.12 -11.99
C SER A 24 13.16 3.41 -13.36
N SER A 25 12.85 2.12 -13.40
CA SER A 25 12.75 1.29 -14.61
C SER A 25 11.37 1.27 -15.29
N GLY A 26 10.33 1.85 -14.68
CA GLY A 26 8.97 1.95 -15.23
C GLY A 26 8.16 0.64 -15.29
N ASP A 27 8.82 -0.51 -15.14
CA ASP A 27 8.22 -1.85 -15.08
C ASP A 27 7.56 -2.17 -13.74
N ARG A 28 7.87 -1.37 -12.71
CA ARG A 28 7.41 -1.58 -11.33
C ARG A 28 6.94 -0.28 -10.73
N SER A 29 6.02 -0.38 -9.79
CA SER A 29 5.56 0.72 -8.97
C SER A 29 5.65 0.34 -7.51
N ARG A 30 5.83 1.34 -6.65
CA ARG A 30 5.69 1.19 -5.20
C ARG A 30 4.38 1.87 -4.79
N ILE A 31 3.57 1.13 -4.03
CA ILE A 31 2.29 1.61 -3.50
C ILE A 31 2.41 1.67 -1.99
N TRP A 32 2.07 2.82 -1.42
CA TRP A 32 1.90 3.02 0.01
C TRP A 32 0.42 3.18 0.30
N LEU A 33 -0.03 2.49 1.34
CA LEU A 33 -1.42 2.51 1.79
C LEU A 33 -1.41 2.96 3.25
N LEU A 34 -2.01 4.12 3.51
CA LEU A 34 -2.30 4.55 4.87
C LEU A 34 -3.66 3.98 5.24
N VAL A 35 -3.66 3.11 6.25
CA VAL A 35 -4.84 2.36 6.66
C VAL A 35 -4.87 2.29 8.18
N PHE A 36 -6.07 2.36 8.76
CA PHE A 36 -6.24 2.17 10.19
C PHE A 36 -5.83 0.76 10.60
N GLU A 37 -5.07 0.63 11.68
CA GLU A 37 -4.68 -0.69 12.17
C GLU A 37 -5.86 -1.37 12.87
N ASP A 38 -6.38 -2.42 12.23
CA ASP A 38 -7.42 -3.29 12.77
C ASP A 38 -6.93 -4.74 12.73
N GLN A 39 -7.55 -5.61 13.53
CA GLN A 39 -7.25 -7.05 13.65
C GLN A 39 -7.27 -7.80 12.30
N ARG A 40 -7.93 -7.24 11.28
CA ARG A 40 -8.00 -7.81 9.92
C ARG A 40 -6.76 -7.49 9.05
N LEU A 41 -5.91 -6.53 9.46
CA LEU A 41 -4.80 -6.04 8.66
C LEU A 41 -3.79 -7.14 8.31
N GLU A 42 -3.43 -8.00 9.28
CA GLU A 42 -2.51 -9.11 9.02
C GLU A 42 -3.05 -10.07 7.95
N GLN A 43 -4.34 -10.40 8.02
CA GLN A 43 -4.96 -11.26 7.02
C GLN A 43 -4.93 -10.59 5.65
N MET A 44 -5.15 -9.28 5.57
CA MET A 44 -5.10 -8.55 4.30
C MET A 44 -3.70 -8.52 3.70
N ILE A 45 -2.66 -8.31 4.52
CA ILE A 45 -1.25 -8.39 4.08
C ILE A 45 -0.98 -9.75 3.45
N ARG A 46 -1.37 -10.85 4.12
CA ARG A 46 -1.21 -12.22 3.58
C ARG A 46 -1.98 -12.47 2.28
N GLN A 47 -3.04 -11.72 2.00
CA GLN A 47 -3.80 -11.85 0.74
C GLN A 47 -3.15 -11.03 -0.37
N LEU A 48 -2.59 -9.86 -0.04
CA LEU A 48 -1.81 -9.05 -0.98
C LEU A 48 -0.58 -9.81 -1.47
N GLU A 49 0.14 -10.49 -0.57
CA GLU A 49 1.31 -11.30 -0.91
C GLU A 49 1.02 -12.49 -1.83
N LYS A 50 -0.25 -12.86 -2.03
CA LYS A 50 -0.66 -13.93 -2.95
C LYS A 50 -0.97 -13.44 -4.35
N LEU A 51 -1.04 -12.13 -4.56
CA LEU A 51 -1.31 -11.56 -5.88
C LEU A 51 -0.04 -11.64 -6.73
N GLU A 52 -0.17 -12.13 -7.97
CA GLU A 52 0.97 -12.30 -8.89
C GLU A 52 1.66 -10.97 -9.22
N ASP A 53 0.92 -9.86 -9.20
CA ASP A 53 1.42 -8.51 -9.46
C ASP A 53 2.05 -7.85 -8.23
N VAL A 54 2.04 -8.51 -7.07
CA VAL A 54 2.64 -8.01 -5.83
C VAL A 54 3.96 -8.73 -5.57
N LEU A 55 5.07 -8.00 -5.72
CA LEU A 55 6.40 -8.55 -5.50
C LEU A 55 6.71 -8.75 -4.02
N HIS A 56 6.41 -7.75 -3.19
CA HIS A 56 6.63 -7.78 -1.74
C HIS A 56 5.67 -6.81 -1.03
N VAL A 57 5.28 -7.16 0.20
CA VAL A 57 4.54 -6.28 1.10
C VAL A 57 5.37 -6.03 2.35
N ARG A 58 5.46 -4.78 2.80
CA ARG A 58 6.11 -4.42 4.07
C ARG A 58 5.16 -3.57 4.90
N ARG A 59 5.06 -3.93 6.18
CA ARG A 59 4.33 -3.15 7.16
C ARG A 59 5.30 -2.21 7.86
N HIS A 60 4.90 -0.97 7.98
CA HIS A 60 5.60 0.05 8.74
C HIS A 60 4.70 0.49 9.91
N GLY A 61 5.30 0.90 11.03
CA GLY A 61 4.56 1.51 12.14
C GLY A 61 4.04 2.91 11.78
N ALA A 62 3.27 3.51 12.69
CA ALA A 62 2.64 4.83 12.50
C ALA A 62 3.64 5.96 12.17
N GLU A 63 4.92 5.79 12.47
CA GLU A 63 5.99 6.77 12.28
C GLU A 63 6.61 6.75 10.86
N HIS A 64 5.93 6.18 9.86
CA HIS A 64 6.54 6.07 8.54
C HIS A 64 6.52 7.41 7.78
N GLU A 65 7.71 8.04 7.71
CA GLU A 65 7.99 9.37 7.13
C GLU A 65 7.46 9.60 5.70
N VAL A 66 7.03 8.58 4.96
CA VAL A 66 6.53 8.74 3.58
C VAL A 66 5.31 9.64 3.48
N PHE A 67 4.40 9.60 4.45
CA PHE A 67 3.23 10.49 4.44
C PHE A 67 3.52 11.87 5.05
N GLU A 68 4.57 12.00 5.87
CA GLU A 68 5.00 13.28 6.43
C GLU A 68 5.90 14.07 5.47
N ARG A 69 6.69 13.36 4.66
CA ARG A 69 7.65 13.92 3.70
C ARG A 69 7.26 13.64 2.24
N LEU A 70 5.95 13.59 1.97
CA LEU A 70 5.42 13.43 0.61
C LEU A 70 6.11 14.38 -0.39
N GLU A 71 6.38 15.62 0.03
CA GLU A 71 7.05 16.66 -0.75
C GLU A 71 8.46 16.24 -1.23
N ASP A 72 9.24 15.52 -0.41
CA ASP A 72 10.59 15.07 -0.77
C ASP A 72 10.62 13.99 -1.86
N PHE A 73 9.49 13.32 -2.09
CA PHE A 73 9.37 12.25 -3.07
C PHE A 73 8.91 12.73 -4.47
N PHE A 74 8.51 13.99 -4.60
CA PHE A 74 8.07 14.58 -5.87
C PHE A 74 9.15 15.44 -6.57
N HIS A 75 10.40 15.44 -6.05
CA HIS A 75 11.53 16.22 -6.57
C HIS A 75 12.57 15.37 -7.31
#